data_AF-A0A969XL68-F1
#
_entry.id   AF-A0A969XL68-F1
#
_cell.length_a   1.000
_cell.length_b   1.000
_cell.length_c   1.000
_cell.angle_alpha   90.00
_cell.angle_beta   90.00
_cell.angle_gamma   90.00
#
_symmetry.space_group_name_H-M   'P 1'
#
loop_
_entity.id
_entity.type
_entity.pdbx_description
1 polymer ?
#
loop_
_entity_poly.entity_id
_entity_poly.type
_entity_poly.pdbx_seq_one_letter_code
_entity_poly.pdbx_strand_id
1 'polypeptide(L)'
;MRPDRRANADLRPVAIETGVQEYAEGSALIACGRTRVLCAASVEPRVPAWLVGQGRGWVTGEYAMLPRATDTRHPRERSGLSGRTQEIQR
;
A
#
# COMPACT_ATOMS: atom_id res chain seq x y z
N MET A 1 11.11 -25.30 12.68
CA MET A 1 9.67 -25.44 12.40
C MET A 1 9.04 -24.05 12.42
N ARG A 2 8.24 -23.66 11.42
CA ARG A 2 7.60 -22.32 11.40
C ARG A 2 6.48 -22.26 12.46
N PRO A 3 6.24 -21.10 13.13
CA PRO A 3 5.22 -20.98 14.18
C PRO A 3 3.80 -21.31 13.73
N ASP A 4 3.51 -21.12 12.44
CA ASP A 4 2.22 -21.40 11.81
C ASP A 4 2.20 -22.73 11.05
N ARG A 5 3.21 -23.60 11.27
CA ARG A 5 3.32 -24.96 10.72
C ARG A 5 3.28 -25.07 9.20
N ARG A 6 3.46 -23.96 8.47
CA ARG A 6 3.57 -23.95 7.01
C ARG A 6 4.92 -24.56 6.56
N ALA A 7 4.99 -25.09 5.35
CA ALA A 7 6.26 -25.52 4.76
C ALA A 7 7.14 -24.30 4.44
N ASN A 8 8.43 -24.52 4.20
CA ASN A 8 9.36 -23.40 3.93
C ASN A 8 9.01 -22.63 2.65
N ALA A 9 8.46 -23.33 1.64
CA ALA A 9 8.05 -22.75 0.36
C ALA A 9 6.63 -22.15 0.38
N ASP A 10 5.84 -22.38 1.44
CA ASP A 10 4.45 -21.95 1.46
C ASP A 10 4.33 -20.45 1.74
N LEU A 11 3.48 -19.79 0.96
CA LEU A 11 2.97 -18.44 1.26
C LEU A 11 2.00 -18.47 2.45
N ARG A 12 1.75 -17.30 3.03
CA ARG A 12 0.66 -17.15 4.03
C ARG A 12 -0.68 -17.23 3.31
N PRO A 13 -1.80 -17.55 3.99
CA PRO A 13 -3.12 -17.40 3.39
C PRO A 13 -3.30 -15.98 2.82
N VAL A 14 -3.73 -15.89 1.57
CA VAL A 14 -3.96 -14.62 0.87
C VAL A 14 -5.45 -14.45 0.62
N ALA A 15 -5.98 -13.27 0.93
CA ALA A 15 -7.33 -12.86 0.58
C ALA A 15 -7.31 -11.44 0.03
N ILE A 16 -8.17 -11.16 -0.95
CA ILE A 16 -8.32 -9.84 -1.56
C ILE A 16 -9.82 -9.56 -1.60
N GLU A 17 -10.23 -8.47 -0.94
CA GLU A 17 -11.57 -7.92 -1.01
C GLU A 17 -11.52 -6.63 -1.82
N THR A 18 -12.25 -6.58 -2.94
CA THR A 18 -12.28 -5.41 -3.84
C THR A 18 -13.47 -4.50 -3.54
N GLY A 19 -13.36 -3.21 -3.84
CA GLY A 19 -14.47 -2.25 -3.66
C GLY A 19 -14.68 -1.81 -2.20
N VAL A 20 -13.65 -1.90 -1.37
CA VAL A 20 -13.69 -1.59 0.07
C VAL A 20 -13.74 -0.09 0.39
N GLN A 21 -13.44 0.78 -0.58
CA GLN A 21 -13.61 2.23 -0.49
C GLN A 21 -14.50 2.70 -1.63
N GLU A 22 -15.67 3.20 -1.28
CA GLU A 22 -16.72 3.63 -2.22
C GLU A 22 -16.29 4.77 -3.15
N TYR A 23 -15.49 5.70 -2.63
CA TYR A 23 -15.09 6.91 -3.37
C TYR A 23 -13.88 6.73 -4.27
N ALA A 24 -13.12 5.64 -4.11
CA ALA A 24 -11.95 5.39 -4.96
C ALA A 24 -12.40 4.69 -6.25
N GLU A 25 -11.86 5.11 -7.40
CA GLU A 25 -12.15 4.44 -8.69
C GLU A 25 -11.76 2.96 -8.67
N GLY A 26 -10.73 2.61 -7.89
CA GLY A 26 -10.40 1.23 -7.55
C GLY A 26 -9.93 1.12 -6.10
N SER A 27 -10.36 0.07 -5.41
CA SER A 27 -9.89 -0.18 -4.04
C SER A 27 -9.85 -1.66 -3.71
N ALA A 28 -8.93 -2.05 -2.83
CA ALA A 28 -8.84 -3.40 -2.33
C ALA A 28 -8.25 -3.46 -0.91
N LEU A 29 -8.76 -4.37 -0.08
CA LEU A 29 -8.12 -4.79 1.15
C LEU A 29 -7.43 -6.14 0.90
N ILE A 30 -6.09 -6.12 0.83
CA ILE A 30 -5.29 -7.34 0.71
C ILE A 30 -4.84 -7.81 2.09
N ALA A 31 -5.06 -9.11 2.38
CA ALA A 31 -4.62 -9.77 3.58
C ALA A 31 -3.65 -10.91 3.24
N CYS A 32 -2.46 -10.89 3.86
CA CYS A 32 -1.44 -11.94 3.78
C CYS A 32 -1.18 -12.48 5.20
N GLY A 33 -1.98 -13.45 5.63
CA GLY A 33 -2.07 -13.85 7.04
C GLY A 33 -2.55 -12.68 7.91
N ARG A 34 -1.74 -12.26 8.90
CA ARG A 34 -2.07 -11.12 9.77
C ARG A 34 -1.73 -9.74 9.16
N THR A 35 -0.95 -9.70 8.09
CA THR A 35 -0.65 -8.44 7.40
C THR A 35 -1.87 -8.03 6.59
N ARG A 36 -2.37 -6.82 6.80
CA ARG A 36 -3.47 -6.24 6.01
C ARG A 36 -3.02 -4.89 5.45
N VAL A 37 -3.32 -4.65 4.18
CA VAL A 37 -3.02 -3.38 3.49
C VAL A 37 -4.27 -2.93 2.75
N LEU A 38 -4.71 -1.71 3.04
CA LEU A 38 -5.76 -1.04 2.29
C LEU A 38 -5.10 -0.32 1.12
N CYS A 39 -5.53 -0.65 -0.10
CA CYS A 39 -5.06 -0.04 -1.34
C CYS A 39 -6.20 0.76 -1.97
N ALA A 40 -5.89 1.96 -2.44
CA ALA A 40 -6.77 2.81 -3.22
C ALA A 40 -6.04 3.24 -4.50
N ALA A 41 -6.76 3.26 -5.60
CA ALA A 41 -6.34 3.88 -6.85
C ALA A 41 -7.27 5.06 -7.11
N SER A 42 -6.68 6.22 -7.32
CA SER A 42 -7.39 7.45 -7.66
C SER A 42 -6.90 7.98 -9.00
N VAL A 43 -7.83 8.47 -9.82
CA VAL A 43 -7.52 9.02 -11.14
C VAL A 43 -7.54 10.54 -11.07
N GLU A 44 -6.43 11.16 -11.44
CA GLU A 44 -6.37 12.61 -11.62
C GLU A 44 -6.18 12.93 -13.12
N PRO A 45 -6.96 13.87 -13.69
CA PRO A 45 -6.83 14.27 -15.09
C PRO A 45 -5.65 15.23 -15.30
N ARG A 46 -4.48 14.89 -14.74
CA ARG A 46 -3.22 15.62 -14.88
C ARG A 46 -2.04 14.66 -14.81
N VAL A 47 -0.92 15.10 -15.37
CA VAL A 47 0.37 14.42 -15.26
C VAL A 47 1.39 15.35 -14.59
N PRO A 48 2.48 14.82 -14.01
CA PRO A 48 3.59 15.65 -13.55
C PRO A 48 4.07 16.62 -14.63
N ALA A 49 4.54 17.80 -14.23
CA ALA A 49 4.92 18.88 -15.15
C ALA A 49 5.92 18.45 -16.23
N TRP A 50 6.85 17.55 -15.87
CA TRP A 50 7.87 17.02 -16.77
C TRP A 50 7.34 16.00 -17.81
N LEU A 51 6.08 15.55 -17.71
CA LEU A 51 5.39 14.68 -18.69
C LEU A 51 4.38 15.41 -19.57
N VAL A 52 4.11 16.69 -19.31
CA VAL A 52 3.13 17.47 -20.08
C VAL A 52 3.54 17.52 -21.55
N GLY A 53 2.58 17.25 -22.45
CA GLY A 53 2.79 17.24 -23.90
C GLY A 53 3.46 15.99 -24.46
N GLN A 54 3.86 15.02 -23.63
CA GLN A 54 4.55 13.79 -24.09
C GLN A 54 3.61 12.64 -24.47
N GLY A 55 2.29 12.80 -24.30
CA GLY A 55 1.31 11.76 -24.63
C GLY A 55 1.40 10.49 -23.77
N ARG A 56 2.00 10.58 -22.57
CA ARG A 56 2.21 9.47 -21.64
C ARG A 56 1.43 9.68 -20.34
N GLY A 57 0.94 8.59 -19.75
CA GLY A 57 0.37 8.58 -18.40
C GLY A 57 1.44 8.44 -17.31
N TRP A 58 1.03 8.62 -16.06
CA TRP A 58 1.88 8.45 -14.89
C TRP A 58 1.16 7.68 -13.78
N VAL A 59 1.91 6.91 -13.00
CA VAL A 59 1.43 6.25 -11.79
C VAL A 59 2.42 6.57 -10.68
N THR A 60 1.90 7.04 -9.55
CA THR A 60 2.64 7.25 -8.30
C THR A 60 1.88 6.56 -7.18
N GLY A 61 2.51 6.42 -6.01
CA GLY A 61 1.91 5.76 -4.86
C GLY A 61 2.30 6.43 -3.57
N GLU A 62 1.40 6.38 -2.59
CA GLU A 62 1.68 6.80 -1.22
C GLU A 62 1.61 5.60 -0.29
N TYR A 63 2.41 5.64 0.77
CA TYR A 63 2.43 4.60 1.79
C TYR A 63 2.36 5.24 3.17
N ALA A 64 1.54 4.67 4.04
CA ALA A 64 1.52 5.03 5.44
C ALA A 64 1.20 3.80 6.29
N MET A 65 1.85 3.71 7.44
CA MET A 65 1.54 2.70 8.45
C MET A 65 0.69 3.33 9.57
N LEU A 66 -0.46 2.74 9.87
CA LEU A 66 -1.27 3.17 11.01
C LEU A 66 -0.51 2.92 12.32
N PRO A 67 -0.65 3.79 13.35
CA PRO A 67 0.14 3.67 14.59
C PRO A 67 0.06 2.35 15.34
N ARG A 68 -0.97 1.53 15.08
CA ARG A 68 -1.16 0.21 15.69
C ARG A 68 -1.22 -0.94 14.67
N ALA A 69 -0.51 -0.80 13.55
CA ALA A 69 -0.34 -1.89 12.60
C ALA A 69 0.61 -3.01 13.10
N THR A 70 1.44 -2.71 14.11
CA THR A 70 2.43 -3.62 14.71
C THR A 70 2.15 -3.89 16.20
N ASP A 71 2.90 -4.84 16.77
CA ASP A 71 2.85 -5.25 18.17
C ASP A 71 3.15 -4.11 19.17
N THR A 72 3.98 -3.16 18.77
CA THR A 72 4.23 -1.89 19.46
C THR A 72 3.65 -0.71 18.68
N ARG A 73 3.40 0.41 19.36
CA ARG A 73 2.84 1.60 18.71
C ARG A 73 3.91 2.31 17.90
N HIS A 74 3.68 2.49 16.60
CA HIS A 74 4.52 3.31 15.75
C HIS A 74 3.96 4.75 15.69
N PRO A 75 4.76 5.82 15.91
CA PRO A 75 4.28 7.18 15.70
C PRO A 75 3.99 7.43 14.20
N ARG A 76 3.09 8.37 13.90
CA ARG A 76 2.88 8.81 12.51
C ARG A 76 4.12 9.56 12.01
N GLU A 77 4.47 9.33 10.75
CA GLU A 77 5.61 9.96 10.06
C GLU A 77 5.31 11.42 9.69
N ARG A 78 5.22 12.31 10.70
CA ARG A 78 4.97 13.75 10.51
C ARG A 78 6.25 14.58 10.43
N SER A 79 7.30 14.15 11.11
CA SER A 79 8.59 14.87 11.24
C SER A 79 9.68 14.33 10.31
N GLY A 80 9.34 13.37 9.45
CA GLY A 80 10.25 12.73 8.52
C GLY A 80 9.66 11.42 8.01
N LEU A 81 9.94 11.10 6.75
CA LEU A 81 9.48 9.87 6.11
C LEU A 81 10.45 8.74 6.43
N SER A 82 9.94 7.55 6.74
CA SER A 82 10.76 6.35 6.89
C SER A 82 11.24 5.87 5.51
N GLY A 83 12.28 5.02 5.50
CA GLY A 83 12.86 4.53 4.26
C GLY A 83 11.86 3.85 3.33
N ARG A 84 10.90 3.09 3.88
CA ARG A 84 9.87 2.41 3.07
C ARG A 84 8.86 3.38 2.47
N THR A 85 8.50 4.43 3.20
CA THR A 85 7.63 5.49 2.67
C THR A 85 8.32 6.23 1.52
N GLN A 86 9.61 6.56 1.68
CA GLN A 86 10.41 7.20 0.62
C GLN A 86 10.62 6.30 -0.61
N GLU A 87 10.72 4.99 -0.41
CA GLU A 87 10.87 4.04 -1.51
C GLU A 87 9.64 4.01 -2.42
N ILE A 88 8.44 4.03 -1.82
CA ILE A 88 7.16 3.89 -2.51
C ILE A 88 6.67 5.22 -3.08
N GLN A 89 6.91 6.34 -2.38
CA GLN A 89 6.57 7.68 -2.84
C GLN A 89 7.58 8.18 -3.89
N ARG A 90 7.30 7.90 -5.17
CA ARG A 90 8.08 8.35 -6.33
C ARG A 90 7.20 8.86 -7.48
#